data_AF-A0A920BID3-F1
#
_entry.id   AF-A0A920BID3-F1
#
_cell.length_a   1.000
_cell.length_b   1.000
_cell.length_c   1.000
_cell.angle_alpha   90.00
_cell.angle_beta   90.00
_cell.angle_gamma   90.00
#
_symmetry.space_group_name_H-M   'P 1'
#
loop_
_entity.id
_entity.type
_entity.pdbx_description
1 polymer ?
#
loop_
_entity_poly.entity_id
_entity_poly.type
_entity_poly.pdbx_seq_one_letter_code
_entity_poly.pdbx_strand_id
1 'polypeptide(L)' 'MGHEVTFEALARSDLYTADEIFVVGTAAEVSAVNSVDDRPVPCPGPITAQVAELYADTVRGKNPNYAHWCEEV' A
#
# COMPACT_ATOMS: atom_id res chain seq x y z
N MET A 1 -7.65 5.57 -8.74
CA MET A 1 -6.24 5.50 -9.16
C MET A 1 -6.04 4.71 -10.46
N GLY A 2 -6.97 3.84 -10.88
CA GLY A 2 -6.94 3.27 -12.25
C GLY A 2 -5.84 2.24 -12.50
N HIS A 3 -5.18 1.76 -11.43
CA HIS A 3 -4.21 0.68 -11.51
C HIS A 3 -4.90 -0.64 -11.84
N GLU A 4 -4.28 -1.44 -12.70
CA GLU A 4 -4.66 -2.84 -12.88
C GLU A 4 -4.30 -3.63 -11.61
N VAL A 5 -5.22 -4.52 -11.19
CA VAL A 5 -5.04 -5.35 -10.00
C VAL A 5 -5.28 -6.79 -10.40
N THR A 6 -4.28 -7.62 -10.19
CA THR A 6 -4.34 -9.07 -10.39
C THR A 6 -4.16 -9.79 -9.06
N PHE A 7 -4.70 -11.00 -8.96
CA PHE A 7 -4.54 -11.88 -7.81
C PHE A 7 -3.92 -13.18 -8.28
N GLU A 8 -2.72 -13.46 -7.81
CA GLU A 8 -1.99 -14.67 -8.16
C GLU A 8 -1.13 -15.18 -7.00
N ALA A 9 -0.71 -16.43 -7.10
CA ALA A 9 0.26 -16.98 -6.17
C ALA A 9 1.65 -16.44 -6.52
N LEU A 10 2.22 -15.62 -5.64
CA LEU A 10 3.57 -15.09 -5.80
C LEU A 10 4.59 -16.06 -5.21
N ALA A 11 5.64 -16.34 -5.99
CA ALA A 11 6.85 -16.94 -5.48
C ALA A 11 7.71 -15.87 -4.79
N ARG A 12 8.57 -16.31 -3.88
CA ARG A 12 9.51 -15.42 -3.19
C ARG A 12 10.45 -14.68 -4.15
N SER A 13 10.79 -15.29 -5.28
CA SER A 13 11.59 -14.67 -6.34
C SER A 13 10.94 -13.42 -6.93
N ASP A 14 9.61 -13.39 -7.01
CA ASP A 14 8.87 -12.27 -7.60
C ASP A 14 9.03 -11.02 -6.74
N LEU A 15 9.11 -11.19 -5.41
CA LEU A 15 9.37 -10.11 -4.47
C LEU A 15 10.77 -9.49 -4.66
N TYR A 16 11.77 -10.31 -5.01
CA TYR A 16 13.14 -9.81 -5.20
C TYR A 16 13.30 -8.96 -6.45
N THR A 17 12.38 -9.07 -7.40
CA THR A 17 12.40 -8.34 -8.68
C THR A 17 11.27 -7.33 -8.80
N ALA A 18 10.48 -7.14 -7.74
CA ALA A 18 9.39 -6.17 -7.72
C ALA A 18 9.94 -4.73 -7.73
N ASP A 19 9.27 -3.84 -8.47
CA ASP A 19 9.61 -2.42 -8.49
C ASP A 19 9.33 -1.74 -7.14
N GLU A 20 8.29 -2.19 -6.44
CA GLU A 20 7.92 -1.72 -5.11
C GLU A 20 7.12 -2.80 -4.35
N ILE A 21 7.21 -2.78 -3.01
CA ILE A 21 6.46 -3.67 -2.12
C ILE A 21 5.91 -2.85 -0.97
N PHE A 22 4.67 -3.12 -0.60
CA PHE A 22 4.07 -2.61 0.63
C PHE A 22 3.16 -3.66 1.27
N VAL A 23 2.97 -3.52 2.57
CA VAL A 23 2.03 -4.34 3.35
C VAL A 23 0.91 -3.45 3.87
N VAL A 24 -0.26 -4.07 4.09
CA VAL A 24 -1.44 -3.38 4.62
C VAL A 24 -1.95 -4.05 5.88
N GLY A 25 -2.48 -3.26 6.79
CA GLY A 25 -3.17 -3.76 7.99
C GLY A 25 -3.54 -2.63 8.93
N THR A 26 -4.52 -2.83 9.82
CA THR A 26 -5.05 -1.76 10.68
C THR A 26 -3.96 -0.99 11.45
N ALA A 27 -2.96 -1.69 11.97
CA ALA A 27 -1.85 -1.07 12.69
C ALA A 27 -0.72 -0.57 11.77
N ALA A 28 -0.50 -1.25 10.63
CA ALA A 28 0.57 -0.93 9.68
C ALA A 28 0.14 0.13 8.65
N GLU A 29 -1.14 0.42 8.56
CA GLU A 29 -1.77 1.23 7.51
C GLU A 29 -1.37 0.74 6.12
N VAL A 30 -0.68 1.57 5.34
CA VAL A 30 0.02 1.21 4.11
C VAL A 30 1.50 1.45 4.38
N SER A 31 2.24 0.37 4.62
CA SER A 31 3.66 0.42 5.00
C SER A 31 4.54 -0.10 3.88
N ALA A 32 5.41 0.76 3.36
CA ALA A 32 6.40 0.38 2.36
C ALA A 32 7.43 -0.61 2.93
N VAL A 33 7.83 -1.58 2.12
CA VAL A 33 8.86 -2.58 2.46
C VAL A 33 10.15 -2.22 1.75
N ASN A 34 11.21 -1.97 2.52
CA ASN A 34 12.52 -1.58 1.99
C ASN A 34 13.44 -2.76 1.66
N SER A 35 13.10 -3.97 2.12
CA SER A 35 13.92 -5.17 1.93
C SER A 35 13.17 -6.45 2.21
N VAL A 36 13.57 -7.54 1.54
CA VAL A 36 13.12 -8.91 1.79
C VAL A 36 14.33 -9.84 1.75
N ASP A 37 14.56 -10.63 2.80
CA ASP A 37 15.73 -11.53 2.93
C ASP A 37 17.06 -10.83 2.60
N ASP A 38 17.32 -9.70 3.24
CA ASP A 38 18.50 -8.84 3.07
C ASP A 38 18.71 -8.30 1.64
N ARG A 39 17.69 -8.37 0.78
CA ARG A 39 17.70 -7.78 -0.57
C ARG A 39 16.92 -6.48 -0.56
N PRO A 40 17.56 -5.34 -0.88
CA PRO A 40 16.87 -4.04 -0.93
C PRO A 40 15.80 -4.01 -2.04
N VAL A 41 14.73 -3.28 -1.78
CA VAL A 41 13.67 -2.94 -2.76
C VAL A 41 13.52 -1.42 -2.78
N PRO A 42 13.31 -0.78 -3.95
CA PRO A 42 13.03 0.66 -4.01
C PRO A 42 11.86 1.03 -3.09
N CYS A 43 12.08 1.97 -2.16
CA CYS A 43 11.13 2.23 -1.08
C CYS A 43 11.18 3.71 -0.60
N PRO A 44 10.02 4.39 -0.50
CA PRO A 44 8.73 4.00 -1.07
C PRO A 44 8.76 4.14 -2.60
N GLY A 45 8.07 3.25 -3.29
CA GLY A 45 7.78 3.46 -4.71
C GLY A 45 6.62 4.44 -4.92
N PRO A 46 6.42 4.90 -6.17
CA PRO A 46 5.42 5.92 -6.50
C PRO A 46 3.98 5.44 -6.31
N ILE A 47 3.65 4.17 -6.53
CA ILE A 47 2.28 3.67 -6.29
C ILE A 47 2.06 3.51 -4.79
N THR A 48 3.06 3.00 -4.06
CA THR A 48 3.02 2.87 -2.61
C THR A 48 2.71 4.21 -1.94
N ALA A 49 3.41 5.27 -2.34
CA ALA A 49 3.19 6.62 -1.82
C ALA A 49 1.77 7.14 -2.10
N GLN A 50 1.28 6.97 -3.34
CA GLN A 50 -0.08 7.38 -3.72
C GLN A 50 -1.16 6.62 -2.94
N VAL A 51 -1.00 5.30 -2.77
CA VAL A 51 -1.93 4.46 -2.01
C VAL A 51 -1.92 4.86 -0.53
N ALA A 52 -0.74 5.13 0.04
CA ALA A 52 -0.60 5.56 1.43
C ALA A 52 -1.25 6.93 1.68
N GLU A 53 -1.06 7.90 0.78
CA GLU A 53 -1.70 9.21 0.87
C GLU A 53 -3.22 9.10 0.77
N LEU A 54 -3.73 8.34 -0.22
CA LEU A 54 -5.17 8.13 -0.37
C LEU A 54 -5.79 7.45 0.86
N TYR A 55 -5.12 6.43 1.40
CA TYR A 55 -5.55 5.76 2.64
C TYR A 55 -5.57 6.75 3.81
N ALA A 56 -4.50 7.52 4.00
CA ALA A 56 -4.34 8.47 5.09
C ALA A 56 -5.44 9.56 5.10
N ASP A 57 -5.83 10.05 3.92
CA ASP A 57 -6.94 11.00 3.78
C ASP A 57 -8.30 10.34 4.02
N THR A 58 -8.45 9.11 3.53
CA THR A 58 -9.69 8.35 3.67
C THR A 58 -10.02 8.06 5.13
N VAL A 59 -9.07 7.51 5.90
CA VAL A 59 -9.31 7.15 7.31
C VAL A 59 -9.47 8.35 8.24
N ARG A 60 -9.07 9.54 7.79
CA ARG A 60 -9.27 10.82 8.50
C ARG A 60 -10.52 11.57 8.04
N GLY A 61 -11.38 10.94 7.24
CA GLY A 61 -12.61 11.55 6.73
C GLY A 61 -12.41 12.72 5.76
N LYS A 62 -11.19 12.91 5.23
CA LYS A 62 -10.87 14.01 4.30
C LYS A 62 -11.28 13.70 2.86
N ASN A 63 -11.57 12.44 2.55
CA ASN A 63 -11.98 12.01 1.22
C ASN A 63 -13.51 11.79 1.16
N PRO A 64 -14.27 12.67 0.48
CA PRO A 64 -15.72 12.56 0.39
C PRO A 64 -16.22 11.25 -0.22
N ASN A 65 -15.44 10.64 -1.12
CA ASN A 65 -15.81 9.38 -1.77
C ASN A 65 -15.90 8.21 -0.78
N TYR A 66 -15.20 8.32 0.35
CA TYR A 66 -15.10 7.27 1.38
C TYR A 66 -15.58 7.74 2.75
N ALA A 67 -16.21 8.91 2.85
CA ALA A 67 -16.66 9.47 4.13
C ALA A 67 -17.58 8.50 4.90
N HIS A 68 -18.34 7.65 4.19
CA HIS A 68 -19.20 6.62 4.78
C HIS A 68 -18.46 5.49 5.52
N TRP A 69 -17.13 5.41 5.43
CA TRP A 69 -16.31 4.48 6.23
C TRP A 69 -15.98 5.02 7.64
N CYS A 70 -16.19 6.31 7.89
CA CYS A 70 -15.89 6.95 9.17
C CYS A 70 -17.18 7.19 9.95
N GLU A 71 -17.27 6.63 11.15
CA GLU A 71 -18.35 6.92 12.10
C GLU A 71 -17.88 7.99 13.10
N GLU A 72 -18.67 9.04 13.26
CA GLU A 72 -18.45 10.06 14.28
C GLU A 72 -18.98 9.53 15.63
N VAL A 73 -18.12 9.50 16.64
CA VAL A 73 -18.40 8.95 17.97
C VAL A 73 -18.57 10.03 19.03
#